data_AF-A0A3N6B869-F1
#
_entry.id   AF-A0A3N6B869-F1
#
_cell.length_a   1.000
_cell.length_b   1.000
_cell.length_c   1.000
_cell.angle_alpha   90.00
_cell.angle_beta   90.00
_cell.angle_gamma   90.00
#
_symmetry.space_group_name_H-M   'P 1'
#
loop_
_entity.id
_entity.type
_entity.pdbx_description
1 polymer ?
#
loop_
_entity_poly.entity_id
_entity_poly.type
_entity_poly.pdbx_seq_one_letter_code
_entity_poly.pdbx_strand_id
1 'polypeptide(L)'
;PIFMYPFLLWAMFTGITYVVGQVEGLTSRVVIDDQTGRRDDFRQTLVKDKKCTLEPSRSKDKALEQIKAGDLDALIELSPVTPGPKSPPGNFTARIYFDRSKDRSEQARARLEEALNSFRTQWLEKEAARLQVTGEQWQGFWIERKNVASGQEMGRFLLSTMLPLFLIIMVAMGCFYPAVDSTAGERERSTWETSMSTAASRQSILTAKFLYVATGGSIAGLINVAAMMLSAKAVMAPLIQQTGETFEFRIPFAALPIMALGTVLLALFIAAVMMLMASFARSFREGQSMITPFYMAIMVPVVLVGTQGAFTPQEALIPIVNVTKLFAKAINGDIQILTTMLTLFSELVCIVIVLRVAGMIVRFEDFMIGSYRGSLGKFVKERLLKRKQTTPVGEVQ
;
A
#
# COMPACT_ATOMS: atom_id res chain seq x y z
N PRO A 1 3.53 -17.73 4.23
CA PRO A 1 3.53 -16.59 5.19
C PRO A 1 4.85 -16.43 5.97
N ILE A 2 5.24 -17.46 6.73
CA ILE A 2 6.40 -17.42 7.66
C ILE A 2 7.71 -17.01 6.97
N PHE A 3 8.04 -17.60 5.83
CA PHE A 3 9.23 -17.24 5.05
C PHE A 3 8.99 -16.12 4.05
N MET A 4 7.77 -16.07 3.50
CA MET A 4 7.40 -15.15 2.43
C MET A 4 7.41 -13.69 2.89
N TYR A 5 6.94 -13.37 4.11
CA TYR A 5 6.90 -11.97 4.56
C TYR A 5 8.25 -11.38 4.94
N PRO A 6 9.11 -12.06 5.72
CA PRO A 6 10.47 -11.60 5.93
C PRO A 6 11.18 -11.39 4.60
N PHE A 7 11.01 -12.31 3.64
CA PHE A 7 11.61 -12.18 2.31
C PHE A 7 11.04 -11.01 1.51
N LEU A 8 9.72 -10.88 1.37
CA LEU A 8 9.09 -9.80 0.61
C LEU A 8 9.41 -8.43 1.19
N LEU A 9 9.39 -8.30 2.52
CA LEU A 9 9.71 -7.03 3.17
C LEU A 9 11.20 -6.75 3.07
N TRP A 10 12.08 -7.73 3.29
CA TRP A 10 13.51 -7.57 3.02
C TRP A 10 13.79 -7.18 1.57
N ALA A 11 13.11 -7.80 0.59
CA ALA A 11 13.25 -7.48 -0.82
C ALA A 11 12.70 -6.08 -1.15
N MET A 12 11.57 -5.69 -0.57
CA MET A 12 11.01 -4.34 -0.72
C MET A 12 11.94 -3.28 -0.10
N PHE A 13 12.47 -3.53 1.10
CA PHE A 13 13.42 -2.64 1.75
C PHE A 13 14.74 -2.55 1.01
N THR A 14 15.27 -3.69 0.56
CA THR A 14 16.46 -3.73 -0.28
C THR A 14 16.19 -3.00 -1.59
N GLY A 15 15.01 -3.15 -2.18
CA GLY A 15 14.57 -2.43 -3.36
C GLY A 15 14.48 -0.92 -3.15
N ILE A 16 13.83 -0.46 -2.08
CA ILE A 16 13.75 0.96 -1.71
C ILE A 16 15.16 1.51 -1.43
N THR A 17 15.95 0.82 -0.63
CA THR A 17 17.33 1.21 -0.30
C THR A 17 18.22 1.22 -1.54
N TYR A 18 17.99 0.31 -2.47
CA TYR A 18 18.70 0.26 -3.76
C TYR A 18 18.26 1.39 -4.67
N VAL A 19 16.97 1.71 -4.76
CA VAL A 19 16.45 2.84 -5.54
C VAL A 19 16.93 4.16 -4.93
N VAL A 20 16.83 4.33 -3.62
CA VAL A 20 17.39 5.48 -2.89
C VAL A 20 18.91 5.54 -3.12
N GLY A 21 19.62 4.42 -3.02
CA GLY A 21 21.06 4.33 -3.28
C GLY A 21 21.45 4.60 -4.74
N GLN A 22 20.62 4.22 -5.72
CA GLN A 22 20.79 4.59 -7.12
C GLN A 22 20.56 6.09 -7.34
N VAL A 23 19.57 6.67 -6.67
CA VAL A 23 19.34 8.11 -6.65
C VAL A 23 20.50 8.85 -5.98
N GLU A 24 21.09 8.29 -4.92
CA GLU A 24 22.30 8.82 -4.28
C GLU A 24 23.56 8.66 -5.13
N GLY A 25 23.61 7.65 -6.01
CA GLY A 25 24.72 7.41 -6.94
C GLY A 25 24.72 8.32 -8.18
N LEU A 26 23.62 9.03 -8.47
CA LEU A 26 23.57 10.03 -9.52
C LEU A 26 24.27 11.30 -9.03
N THR A 27 25.36 11.69 -9.68
CA THR A 27 26.04 12.96 -9.42
C THR A 27 25.31 14.10 -10.14
N SER A 28 25.01 15.19 -9.43
CA SER A 28 24.40 16.38 -10.02
C SER A 28 25.47 17.22 -10.70
N ARG A 29 25.35 17.46 -12.00
CA ARG A 29 26.22 18.36 -12.76
C ARG A 29 25.81 19.79 -12.50
N VAL A 30 26.66 20.54 -11.81
CA VAL A 30 26.37 21.92 -11.39
C VAL A 30 27.46 22.87 -11.88
N VAL A 31 27.04 24.03 -12.37
CA VAL A 31 27.94 25.16 -12.64
C VAL A 31 27.77 26.19 -11.52
N ILE A 32 28.90 26.72 -11.03
CA ILE A 32 28.93 27.87 -10.12
C ILE A 32 29.39 29.08 -10.93
N ASP A 33 28.54 30.09 -10.98
CA ASP A 33 28.88 31.45 -11.42
C ASP A 33 29.09 32.30 -10.16
N ASP A 34 30.34 32.62 -9.84
CA ASP A 34 30.70 33.37 -8.64
C ASP A 34 31.28 34.73 -9.00
N GLN A 35 30.57 35.79 -8.60
CA GLN A 35 31.01 37.18 -8.74
C GLN A 35 31.54 37.75 -7.42
N THR A 36 31.61 36.95 -6.36
CA THR A 36 31.97 37.37 -4.99
C THR A 36 33.40 37.01 -4.57
N GLY A 37 34.09 36.16 -5.34
CA GLY A 37 35.44 35.66 -5.02
C GLY A 37 35.47 34.62 -3.90
N ARG A 38 34.30 34.08 -3.51
CA ARG A 38 34.14 33.06 -2.45
C ARG A 38 33.92 31.65 -3.00
N ARG A 39 34.19 31.48 -4.29
CA ARG A 39 34.06 30.24 -5.04
C ARG A 39 34.73 29.08 -4.33
N ASP A 40 35.92 29.28 -3.75
CA ASP A 40 36.72 28.19 -3.19
C ASP A 40 36.18 27.67 -1.86
N ASP A 41 35.64 28.53 -1.00
CA ASP A 41 35.05 28.13 0.28
C ASP A 41 33.76 27.33 0.07
N PHE A 42 32.88 27.81 -0.82
CA PHE A 42 31.64 27.10 -1.15
C PHE A 42 31.92 25.83 -1.95
N ARG A 43 32.93 25.86 -2.85
CA ARG A 43 33.40 24.68 -3.59
C ARG A 43 33.92 23.61 -2.64
N GLN A 44 34.64 23.94 -1.57
CA GLN A 44 35.08 22.94 -0.60
C GLN A 44 33.91 22.26 0.12
N THR A 45 32.84 23.00 0.43
CA THR A 45 31.61 22.41 0.99
C THR A 45 30.92 21.51 -0.02
N LEU A 46 30.83 21.91 -1.29
CA LEU A 46 30.26 21.07 -2.35
C LEU A 46 31.11 19.85 -2.69
N VAL A 47 32.45 19.93 -2.62
CA VAL A 47 33.35 18.82 -2.92
C VAL A 47 33.39 17.79 -1.79
N LYS A 48 33.18 18.22 -0.54
CA LYS A 48 32.97 17.31 0.59
C LYS A 48 31.70 16.48 0.41
N ASP A 49 30.67 17.06 -0.19
CA ASP A 49 29.47 16.35 -0.59
C ASP A 49 29.69 15.67 -1.95
N LYS A 50 30.14 14.40 -1.92
CA LYS A 50 30.47 13.59 -3.11
C LYS A 50 29.33 13.42 -4.14
N LYS A 51 28.17 14.05 -3.91
CA LYS A 51 26.95 13.98 -4.71
C LYS A 51 26.86 15.06 -5.81
N CYS A 52 27.76 16.06 -5.85
CA CYS A 52 27.79 17.10 -6.89
C CYS A 52 29.10 17.08 -7.71
N THR A 53 28.99 17.10 -9.04
CA THR A 53 30.12 17.29 -9.97
C THR A 53 30.11 18.72 -10.50
N LEU A 54 31.23 19.41 -10.29
CA LEU A 54 31.38 20.79 -10.73
C LEU A 54 31.88 20.83 -12.17
N GLU A 55 31.03 21.34 -13.06
CA GLU A 55 31.43 21.62 -14.44
C GLU A 55 32.17 22.96 -14.53
N PRO A 56 33.10 23.12 -15.50
CA PRO A 56 33.81 24.37 -15.71
C PRO A 56 32.81 25.52 -15.96
N SER A 57 33.15 26.70 -15.44
CA SER A 57 32.30 27.89 -15.57
C SER A 57 32.11 28.26 -17.05
N ARG A 58 30.85 28.42 -17.45
CA ARG A 58 30.40 28.81 -18.80
C ARG A 58 29.57 30.09 -18.68
N SER A 59 29.37 30.80 -19.79
CA SER A 59 28.42 31.93 -19.83
C SER A 59 27.03 31.47 -19.32
N LYS A 60 26.39 32.33 -18.52
CA LYS A 60 25.07 32.11 -17.92
C LYS A 60 24.03 31.64 -18.94
N ASP A 61 23.98 32.26 -20.11
CA ASP A 61 23.01 31.93 -21.16
C ASP A 61 23.18 30.49 -21.66
N LYS A 62 24.43 30.05 -21.86
CA LYS A 62 24.74 28.67 -22.28
C LYS A 62 24.40 27.65 -21.19
N ALA A 63 24.61 27.99 -19.91
CA ALA A 63 24.25 27.13 -18.80
C ALA A 63 22.72 26.96 -18.69
N LEU A 64 21.95 28.03 -18.90
CA LEU A 64 20.48 27.97 -18.92
C LEU A 64 19.95 27.14 -20.10
N GLU A 65 20.56 27.25 -21.29
CA GLU A 65 20.23 26.39 -22.43
C GLU A 65 20.53 24.91 -22.14
N GLN A 66 21.65 24.61 -21.46
CA GLN A 66 22.02 23.24 -21.10
C GLN A 66 21.13 22.63 -20.02
N ILE A 67 20.61 23.44 -19.10
CA ILE A 67 19.58 23.00 -18.15
C ILE A 67 18.30 22.63 -18.92
N LYS A 68 17.88 23.46 -19.88
CA LYS A 68 16.74 23.16 -20.75
C LYS A 68 16.97 21.97 -21.68
N ALA A 69 18.21 21.71 -22.10
CA ALA A 69 18.58 20.52 -22.87
C ALA A 69 18.68 19.25 -22.00
N GLY A 70 18.98 19.40 -20.69
CA GLY A 70 19.18 18.28 -19.76
C GLY A 70 20.65 17.84 -19.65
N ASP A 71 21.56 18.60 -20.23
CA ASP A 71 23.01 18.39 -20.16
C ASP A 71 23.62 18.95 -18.87
N LEU A 72 22.94 19.89 -18.23
CA LEU A 72 23.30 20.45 -16.92
C LEU A 72 22.11 20.31 -15.97
N ASP A 73 22.35 20.01 -14.70
CA ASP A 73 21.27 19.75 -13.75
C ASP A 73 20.88 21.02 -12.97
N ALA A 74 21.84 21.91 -12.65
CA ALA A 74 21.55 23.21 -12.05
C ALA A 74 22.68 24.24 -12.26
N LEU A 75 22.34 25.52 -12.15
CA LEU A 75 23.29 26.65 -12.11
C LEU A 75 23.08 27.41 -10.81
N ILE A 76 24.15 27.71 -10.09
CA ILE A 76 24.11 28.62 -8.95
C ILE A 76 24.88 29.90 -9.25
N GLU A 77 24.19 31.03 -9.10
CA GLU A 77 24.74 32.38 -9.25
C GLU A 77 24.92 33.00 -7.86
N LEU A 78 26.16 33.37 -7.53
CA LEU A 78 26.50 34.08 -6.31
C LEU A 78 26.78 35.54 -6.66
N SER A 79 25.88 36.45 -6.26
CA SER A 79 26.00 37.88 -6.50
C SER A 79 26.29 38.64 -5.21
N PRO A 80 27.21 39.62 -5.21
CA PRO A 80 27.48 40.44 -4.03
C PRO A 80 26.25 41.29 -3.70
N VAL A 81 25.99 41.49 -2.41
CA VAL A 81 24.95 42.41 -1.94
C VAL A 81 25.62 43.73 -1.55
N THR A 82 25.09 44.85 -2.05
CA THR A 82 25.56 46.19 -1.67
C THR A 82 25.47 46.34 -0.15
N PRO A 83 26.59 46.58 0.55
CA PRO A 83 26.59 46.66 2.01
C PRO A 83 25.78 47.87 2.47
N GLY A 84 24.72 47.62 3.25
CA GLY A 84 24.02 48.67 4.00
C GLY A 84 24.74 49.01 5.31
N PRO A 85 24.31 50.06 6.04
CA PRO A 85 24.94 50.52 7.28
C PRO A 85 25.03 49.47 8.41
N LYS A 86 24.26 48.37 8.30
CA LYS A 86 24.20 47.26 9.28
C LYS A 86 24.42 45.89 8.64
N SER A 87 24.88 45.83 7.38
CA SER A 87 25.11 44.55 6.71
C SER A 87 26.47 43.97 7.12
N PRO A 88 26.56 42.70 7.55
CA PRO A 88 27.84 42.08 7.81
C PRO A 88 28.71 42.04 6.54
N PRO A 89 30.04 42.17 6.67
CA PRO A 89 30.94 42.26 5.53
C PRO A 89 30.91 40.99 4.67
N GLY A 90 30.72 41.20 3.36
CA GLY A 90 30.68 40.14 2.35
C GLY A 90 29.39 39.30 2.36
N ASN A 91 28.26 39.90 2.65
CA ASN A 91 26.96 39.30 2.36
C ASN A 91 26.77 39.08 0.84
N PHE A 92 26.11 37.99 0.45
CA PHE A 92 25.84 37.67 -0.96
C PHE A 92 24.46 37.03 -1.13
N THR A 93 23.92 37.12 -2.34
CA THR A 93 22.68 36.44 -2.74
C THR A 93 23.05 35.22 -3.56
N ALA A 94 22.55 34.04 -3.17
CA ALA A 94 22.65 32.82 -3.96
C ALA A 94 21.34 32.59 -4.72
N ARG A 95 21.41 32.46 -6.04
CA ARG A 95 20.25 32.16 -6.89
C ARG A 95 20.48 30.83 -7.61
N ILE A 96 19.57 29.88 -7.42
CA ILE A 96 19.61 28.57 -8.09
C ILE A 96 18.66 28.61 -9.29
N TYR A 97 19.20 28.30 -10.47
CA TYR A 97 18.43 28.06 -11.69
C TYR A 97 18.33 26.56 -11.92
N PHE A 98 17.11 26.06 -12.09
CA PHE A 98 16.77 24.65 -12.28
C PHE A 98 15.49 24.52 -13.12
N ASP A 99 15.26 23.35 -13.70
CA ASP A 99 14.07 23.01 -14.49
C ASP A 99 13.23 21.97 -13.73
N ARG A 100 12.11 22.42 -13.14
CA ARG A 100 11.20 21.58 -12.35
C ARG A 100 10.53 20.47 -13.17
N SER A 101 10.52 20.56 -14.50
CA SER A 101 9.99 19.48 -15.35
C SER A 101 10.92 18.25 -15.42
N LYS A 102 12.13 18.34 -14.84
CA LYS A 102 13.14 17.28 -14.88
C LYS A 102 13.54 16.85 -13.46
N ASP A 103 13.32 15.58 -13.17
CA ASP A 103 13.62 15.01 -11.84
C ASP A 103 15.08 15.22 -11.40
N ARG A 104 16.05 15.09 -12.32
CA ARG A 104 17.48 15.33 -12.02
C ARG A 104 17.79 16.76 -11.61
N SER A 105 17.10 17.72 -12.22
CA SER A 105 17.29 19.15 -11.95
C SER A 105 16.64 19.55 -10.63
N GLU A 106 15.46 18.99 -10.32
CA GLU A 106 14.80 19.16 -9.03
C GLU A 106 15.63 18.54 -7.88
N GLN A 107 16.21 17.37 -8.10
CA GLN A 107 17.14 16.75 -7.13
C GLN A 107 18.40 17.59 -6.93
N ALA A 108 18.98 18.14 -8.01
CA ALA A 108 20.14 19.03 -7.93
C ALA A 108 19.82 20.30 -7.12
N ARG A 109 18.63 20.89 -7.30
CA ARG A 109 18.16 22.02 -6.47
C ARG A 109 18.12 21.66 -4.99
N ALA A 110 17.48 20.54 -4.63
CA ALA A 110 17.36 20.12 -3.24
C ALA A 110 18.74 19.94 -2.57
N ARG A 111 19.69 19.32 -3.28
CA ARG A 111 21.08 19.16 -2.81
C ARG A 111 21.80 20.49 -2.65
N LEU A 112 21.65 21.39 -3.61
CA LEU A 112 22.26 22.73 -3.54
C LEU A 112 21.70 23.55 -2.38
N GLU A 113 20.40 23.45 -2.08
CA GLU A 113 19.79 24.11 -0.93
C GLU A 113 20.31 23.55 0.40
N GLU A 114 20.48 22.23 0.52
CA GLU A 114 21.07 21.59 1.68
C GLU A 114 22.54 22.02 1.89
N ALA A 115 23.33 22.04 0.81
CA ALA A 115 24.72 22.50 0.84
C ALA A 115 24.83 23.99 1.19
N LEU A 116 23.96 24.84 0.63
CA LEU A 116 23.89 26.27 0.96
C LEU A 116 23.49 26.52 2.40
N ASN A 117 22.51 25.77 2.93
CA ASN A 117 22.12 25.89 4.33
C ASN A 117 23.25 25.47 5.25
N SER A 118 23.96 24.38 4.93
CA SER A 118 25.13 23.93 5.69
C SER A 118 26.26 24.96 5.66
N PHE A 119 26.56 25.52 4.48
CA PHE A 119 27.54 26.59 4.32
C PHE A 119 27.14 27.84 5.09
N ARG A 120 25.87 28.25 5.01
CA ARG A 120 25.30 29.38 5.75
C ARG A 120 25.47 29.17 7.26
N THR A 121 25.13 28.00 7.80
CA THR A 121 25.28 27.71 9.23
C THR A 121 26.74 27.83 9.67
N GLN A 122 27.69 27.23 8.93
CA GLN A 122 29.12 27.33 9.23
C GLN A 122 29.65 28.78 9.14
N TRP A 123 29.18 29.54 8.14
CA TRP A 123 29.57 30.95 8.00
C TRP A 123 29.04 31.79 9.15
N LEU A 124 27.78 31.59 9.55
CA LEU A 124 27.17 32.25 10.69
C LEU A 124 27.86 31.90 12.01
N GLU A 125 28.25 30.64 12.22
CA GLU A 125 29.01 30.22 13.40
C GLU A 125 30.39 30.89 13.49
N LYS A 126 31.13 30.95 12.37
CA LYS A 126 32.42 31.66 12.31
C LYS A 126 32.28 33.15 12.60
N GLU A 127 31.24 33.78 12.05
CA GLU A 127 30.98 35.20 12.25
C GLU A 127 30.54 35.50 13.70
N ALA A 128 29.71 34.64 14.28
CA ALA A 128 29.33 34.74 15.70
C ALA A 128 30.55 34.60 16.62
N ALA A 129 31.45 33.65 16.34
CA ALA A 129 32.71 33.49 17.07
C ALA A 129 33.62 34.73 16.95
N ARG A 130 33.71 35.34 15.76
CA ARG A 130 34.47 36.58 15.54
C ARG A 130 33.93 37.75 16.36
N LEU A 131 32.60 37.83 16.49
CA LEU A 131 31.91 38.87 17.26
C LEU A 131 31.83 38.53 18.76
N GLN A 132 32.42 37.42 19.22
CA GLN A 132 32.35 36.93 20.60
C GLN A 132 30.91 36.73 21.10
N VAL A 133 29.98 36.45 20.18
CA VAL A 133 28.57 36.17 20.48
C VAL A 133 28.43 34.68 20.71
N THR A 134 27.91 34.26 21.87
CA THR A 134 27.69 32.83 22.14
C THR A 134 26.55 32.29 21.27
N GLY A 135 26.56 31.00 20.94
CA GLY A 135 25.52 30.37 20.10
C GLY A 135 24.10 30.59 20.63
N GLU A 136 23.95 30.73 21.95
CA GLU A 136 22.68 31.08 22.63
C GLU A 136 22.19 32.50 22.31
N GLN A 137 23.09 33.47 22.23
CA GLN A 137 22.77 34.86 21.89
C GLN A 137 22.43 35.05 20.41
N TRP A 138 23.01 34.21 19.54
CA TRP A 138 22.85 34.30 18.09
C TRP A 138 21.61 33.57 17.54
N GLN A 139 21.38 32.31 17.95
CA GLN A 139 20.26 31.53 17.41
C GLN A 139 18.90 31.98 17.98
N GLY A 140 18.85 32.47 19.22
CA GLY A 140 17.63 32.95 19.89
C GLY A 140 16.64 31.84 20.29
N PHE A 141 16.54 30.76 19.52
CA PHE A 141 15.73 29.58 19.85
C PHE A 141 16.25 28.32 19.15
N TRP A 142 16.00 27.16 19.75
CA TRP A 142 16.32 25.84 19.19
C TRP A 142 15.04 25.05 18.97
N ILE A 143 14.93 24.36 17.83
CA ILE A 143 13.81 23.45 17.57
C ILE A 143 14.24 22.05 17.98
N GLU A 144 13.90 21.67 19.20
CA GLU A 144 14.03 20.30 19.67
C GLU A 144 12.79 19.48 19.25
N ARG A 145 13.01 18.33 18.60
CA ARG A 145 11.94 17.40 18.25
C ARG A 145 12.02 16.20 19.18
N LYS A 146 10.98 16.00 19.97
CA LYS A 146 10.87 14.85 20.88
C LYS A 146 9.66 14.02 20.49
N ASN A 147 9.90 12.78 20.05
CA ASN A 147 8.84 11.82 19.84
C ASN A 147 8.22 11.44 21.20
N VAL A 148 6.94 11.74 21.38
CA VAL A 148 6.20 11.41 22.60
C VAL A 148 5.55 10.02 22.53
N ALA A 149 5.49 9.42 21.34
CA ALA A 149 4.97 8.08 21.17
C ALA A 149 5.97 7.05 21.68
N SER A 150 5.48 6.09 22.45
CA SER A 150 6.27 4.94 22.88
C SER A 150 6.63 4.03 21.71
N GLY A 151 7.73 3.28 21.85
CA GLY A 151 8.11 2.26 20.88
C GLY A 151 7.03 1.20 20.63
N GLN A 152 6.17 0.95 21.61
CA GLN A 152 5.00 0.07 21.48
C GLN A 152 3.91 0.68 20.60
N GLU A 153 3.59 1.97 20.78
CA GLU A 153 2.59 2.66 19.97
C GLU A 153 3.02 2.75 18.52
N MET A 154 4.30 3.05 18.27
CA MET A 154 4.82 3.06 16.90
C MET A 154 4.84 1.65 16.28
N GLY A 155 5.17 0.63 17.09
CA GLY A 155 5.08 -0.77 16.67
C GLY A 155 3.65 -1.18 16.29
N ARG A 156 2.64 -0.81 17.10
CA ARG A 156 1.22 -1.05 16.81
C ARG A 156 0.74 -0.27 15.58
N PHE A 157 1.20 0.96 15.40
CA PHE A 157 0.90 1.78 14.23
C PHE A 157 1.38 1.11 12.93
N LEU A 158 2.63 0.65 12.89
CA LEU A 158 3.17 -0.05 11.73
C LEU A 158 2.43 -1.37 11.45
N LEU A 159 2.18 -2.17 12.50
CA LEU A 159 1.45 -3.43 12.37
C LEU A 159 0.00 -3.23 11.92
N SER A 160 -0.71 -2.26 12.50
CA SER A 160 -2.11 -1.97 12.14
C SER A 160 -2.25 -1.47 10.70
N THR A 161 -1.19 -0.93 10.10
CA THR A 161 -1.17 -0.51 8.69
C THR A 161 -0.90 -1.66 7.74
N MET A 162 0.07 -2.52 8.04
CA MET A 162 0.54 -3.54 7.11
C MET A 162 -0.19 -4.88 7.25
N LEU A 163 -0.52 -5.31 8.47
CA LEU A 163 -1.05 -6.65 8.72
C LEU A 163 -2.39 -6.92 8.02
N PRO A 164 -3.38 -6.00 8.03
CA PRO A 164 -4.67 -6.27 7.40
C PRO A 164 -4.55 -6.58 5.90
N LEU A 165 -3.69 -5.86 5.18
CA LEU A 165 -3.46 -6.05 3.74
C LEU A 165 -2.95 -7.46 3.44
N PHE A 166 -1.89 -7.87 4.14
CA PHE A 166 -1.30 -9.19 3.96
C PHE A 166 -2.26 -10.33 4.35
N LEU A 167 -3.10 -10.11 5.36
CA LEU A 167 -4.10 -11.09 5.76
C LEU A 167 -5.14 -11.31 4.67
N ILE A 168 -5.66 -10.23 4.08
CA ILE A 168 -6.62 -10.31 2.98
C ILE A 168 -6.01 -11.04 1.78
N ILE A 169 -4.77 -10.70 1.42
CA ILE A 169 -4.02 -11.39 0.37
C ILE A 169 -3.94 -12.89 0.65
N MET A 170 -3.56 -13.30 1.87
CA MET A 170 -3.41 -14.71 2.20
C MET A 170 -4.71 -15.48 2.27
N VAL A 171 -5.77 -14.89 2.84
CA VAL A 171 -7.09 -15.52 2.85
C VAL A 171 -7.59 -15.68 1.42
N ALA A 172 -7.48 -14.64 0.59
CA ALA A 172 -7.91 -14.69 -0.79
C ALA A 172 -7.13 -15.73 -1.60
N MET A 173 -5.81 -15.81 -1.45
CA MET A 173 -4.99 -16.86 -2.06
C MET A 173 -5.36 -18.27 -1.56
N GLY A 174 -5.65 -18.40 -0.26
CA GLY A 174 -6.09 -19.65 0.35
C GLY A 174 -7.45 -20.13 -0.17
N CYS A 175 -8.34 -19.20 -0.58
CA CYS A 175 -9.60 -19.53 -1.25
C CYS A 175 -9.46 -19.73 -2.76
N PHE A 176 -8.52 -19.04 -3.41
CA PHE A 176 -8.46 -18.91 -4.87
C PHE A 176 -8.40 -20.25 -5.59
N TYR A 177 -7.36 -21.05 -5.34
CA TYR A 177 -7.17 -22.32 -6.03
C TYR A 177 -8.21 -23.38 -5.64
N PRO A 178 -8.55 -23.57 -4.35
CA PRO A 178 -9.63 -24.47 -3.96
C PRO A 178 -10.98 -24.12 -4.59
N ALA A 179 -11.30 -22.82 -4.72
CA ALA A 179 -12.53 -22.38 -5.37
C ALA A 179 -12.56 -22.77 -6.84
N VAL A 180 -11.47 -22.54 -7.58
CA VAL A 180 -11.38 -22.90 -9.00
C VAL A 180 -11.44 -24.42 -9.19
N ASP A 181 -10.66 -25.19 -8.42
CA ASP A 181 -10.57 -26.65 -8.58
C ASP A 181 -11.90 -27.35 -8.29
N SER A 182 -12.55 -27.01 -7.16
CA SER A 182 -13.83 -27.62 -6.74
C SER A 182 -15.04 -27.26 -7.61
N THR A 183 -14.90 -26.24 -8.48
CA THR A 183 -15.97 -25.77 -9.36
C THR A 183 -15.66 -25.98 -10.83
N ALA A 184 -14.83 -25.12 -11.41
CA ALA A 184 -14.46 -25.16 -12.82
C ALA A 184 -13.57 -26.37 -13.14
N GLY A 185 -12.68 -26.77 -12.22
CA GLY A 185 -11.81 -27.94 -12.37
C GLY A 185 -12.60 -29.25 -12.46
N GLU A 186 -13.58 -29.44 -11.59
CA GLU A 186 -14.49 -30.60 -11.69
C GLU A 186 -15.33 -30.61 -12.97
N ARG A 187 -15.74 -29.43 -13.45
CA ARG A 187 -16.48 -29.32 -14.72
C ARG A 187 -15.59 -29.67 -15.92
N GLU A 188 -14.34 -29.23 -15.92
CA GLU A 188 -13.36 -29.61 -16.94
C GLU A 188 -13.12 -31.12 -16.98
N ARG A 189 -13.06 -31.75 -15.82
CA ARG A 189 -12.89 -33.21 -15.67
C ARG A 189 -14.18 -34.01 -15.93
N SER A 190 -15.29 -33.34 -16.25
CA SER A 190 -16.62 -33.96 -16.42
C SER A 190 -17.07 -34.78 -15.20
N THR A 191 -16.61 -34.40 -13.99
CA THR A 191 -16.99 -35.05 -12.73
C THR A 191 -18.13 -34.31 -12.02
N TRP A 192 -18.48 -33.11 -12.49
CA TRP A 192 -19.56 -32.30 -11.92
C TRP A 192 -20.92 -32.99 -12.06
N GLU A 193 -21.22 -33.55 -13.22
CA GLU A 193 -22.47 -34.26 -13.52
C GLU A 193 -22.59 -35.51 -12.65
N THR A 194 -21.52 -36.30 -12.57
CA THR A 194 -21.45 -37.51 -11.73
C THR A 194 -21.63 -37.21 -10.25
N SER A 195 -21.03 -36.12 -9.76
CA SER A 195 -21.22 -35.66 -8.37
C SER A 195 -22.67 -35.27 -8.11
N MET A 196 -23.31 -34.58 -9.06
CA MET A 196 -24.71 -34.13 -8.96
C MET A 196 -25.75 -35.22 -9.20
N SER A 197 -25.37 -36.37 -9.77
CA SER A 197 -26.22 -37.55 -9.92
C SER A 197 -26.20 -38.50 -8.72
N THR A 198 -25.39 -38.21 -7.70
CA THR A 198 -25.39 -38.99 -6.45
C THR A 198 -26.70 -38.82 -5.69
N ALA A 199 -27.02 -39.76 -4.79
CA ALA A 199 -28.20 -39.68 -3.93
C ALA A 199 -28.14 -38.51 -2.90
N ALA A 200 -27.01 -37.80 -2.82
CA ALA A 200 -26.85 -36.66 -1.94
C ALA A 200 -27.65 -35.45 -2.46
N SER A 201 -28.19 -34.65 -1.53
CA SER A 201 -28.88 -33.42 -1.94
C SER A 201 -27.90 -32.43 -2.56
N ARG A 202 -28.30 -31.76 -3.65
CA ARG A 202 -27.46 -30.74 -4.33
C ARG A 202 -26.99 -29.63 -3.38
N GLN A 203 -27.83 -29.27 -2.41
CA GLN A 203 -27.49 -28.28 -1.38
C GLN A 203 -26.38 -28.77 -0.46
N SER A 204 -26.40 -30.06 -0.09
CA SER A 204 -25.33 -30.66 0.72
C SER A 204 -24.00 -30.65 -0.03
N ILE A 205 -23.99 -31.00 -1.33
CA ILE A 205 -22.78 -30.97 -2.15
C ILE A 205 -22.21 -29.55 -2.25
N LEU A 206 -23.05 -28.55 -2.55
CA LEU A 206 -22.62 -27.15 -2.63
C LEU A 206 -22.09 -26.63 -1.28
N THR A 207 -22.75 -26.97 -0.18
CA THR A 207 -22.33 -26.57 1.16
C THR A 207 -21.00 -27.21 1.55
N ALA A 208 -20.79 -28.49 1.22
CA ALA A 208 -19.53 -29.18 1.47
C ALA A 208 -18.37 -28.53 0.69
N LYS A 209 -18.58 -28.24 -0.61
CA LYS A 209 -17.59 -27.52 -1.42
C LYS A 209 -17.29 -26.13 -0.88
N PHE A 210 -18.31 -25.40 -0.46
CA PHE A 210 -18.14 -24.10 0.18
C PHE A 210 -17.31 -24.18 1.45
N LEU A 211 -17.63 -25.10 2.35
CA LEU A 211 -16.86 -25.30 3.58
C LEU A 211 -15.43 -25.75 3.31
N TYR A 212 -15.19 -26.58 2.28
CA TYR A 212 -13.85 -26.95 1.84
C TYR A 212 -13.01 -25.71 1.46
N VAL A 213 -13.55 -24.84 0.60
CA VAL A 213 -12.87 -23.61 0.17
C VAL A 213 -12.68 -22.63 1.34
N ALA A 214 -13.72 -22.43 2.15
CA ALA A 214 -13.68 -21.52 3.30
C ALA A 214 -12.70 -22.00 4.38
N THR A 215 -12.58 -23.31 4.59
CA THR A 215 -11.59 -23.89 5.51
C THR A 215 -10.17 -23.63 5.02
N GLY A 216 -9.91 -23.80 3.71
CA GLY A 216 -8.61 -23.47 3.12
C GLY A 216 -8.22 -22.01 3.35
N GLY A 217 -9.13 -21.07 3.07
CA GLY A 217 -8.93 -19.64 3.34
C GLY A 217 -8.74 -19.33 4.83
N SER A 218 -9.55 -19.94 5.69
CA SER A 218 -9.48 -19.74 7.14
C SER A 218 -8.15 -20.24 7.71
N ILE A 219 -7.70 -21.44 7.31
CA ILE A 219 -6.40 -21.98 7.73
C ILE A 219 -5.27 -21.07 7.24
N ALA A 220 -5.30 -20.66 5.97
CA ALA A 220 -4.31 -19.76 5.40
C ALA A 220 -4.23 -18.45 6.19
N GLY A 221 -5.38 -17.84 6.52
CA GLY A 221 -5.47 -16.62 7.31
C GLY A 221 -5.06 -16.78 8.78
N LEU A 222 -5.44 -17.88 9.44
CA LEU A 222 -5.06 -18.11 10.84
C LEU A 222 -3.56 -18.39 10.97
N ILE A 223 -2.99 -19.19 10.07
CA ILE A 223 -1.54 -19.36 9.94
C ILE A 223 -0.88 -18.01 9.67
N ASN A 224 -1.53 -17.13 8.91
CA ASN A 224 -1.03 -15.80 8.64
C ASN A 224 -0.88 -14.95 9.90
N VAL A 225 -1.93 -14.89 10.72
CA VAL A 225 -1.93 -14.17 12.00
C VAL A 225 -0.83 -14.72 12.93
N ALA A 226 -0.73 -16.05 13.04
CA ALA A 226 0.30 -16.69 13.85
C ALA A 226 1.72 -16.41 13.32
N ALA A 227 1.92 -16.52 12.01
CA ALA A 227 3.20 -16.25 11.35
C ALA A 227 3.64 -14.80 11.58
N MET A 228 2.72 -13.84 11.46
CA MET A 228 3.02 -12.44 11.70
C MET A 228 3.39 -12.17 13.15
N MET A 229 2.70 -12.81 14.10
CA MET A 229 3.02 -12.67 15.53
C MET A 229 4.44 -13.18 15.85
N LEU A 230 4.86 -14.28 15.22
CA LEU A 230 6.21 -14.84 15.37
C LEU A 230 7.28 -14.02 14.63
N SER A 231 6.95 -13.52 13.44
CA SER A 231 7.91 -12.87 12.55
C SER A 231 8.00 -11.34 12.75
N ALA A 232 7.07 -10.69 13.46
CA ALA A 232 7.00 -9.22 13.55
C ALA A 232 8.34 -8.58 13.97
N LYS A 233 9.02 -9.14 14.98
CA LYS A 233 10.33 -8.63 15.44
C LYS A 233 11.42 -8.79 14.36
N ALA A 234 11.50 -9.95 13.71
CA ALA A 234 12.52 -10.23 12.70
C ALA A 234 12.29 -9.42 11.41
N VAL A 235 11.03 -9.27 11.02
CA VAL A 235 10.59 -8.52 9.85
C VAL A 235 10.89 -7.02 9.99
N MET A 236 10.69 -6.47 11.18
CA MET A 236 10.79 -5.03 11.42
C MET A 236 12.14 -4.61 12.01
N ALA A 237 13.04 -5.55 12.32
CA ALA A 237 14.39 -5.26 12.80
C ALA A 237 15.20 -4.34 11.86
N PRO A 238 15.13 -4.45 10.51
CA PRO A 238 15.84 -3.54 9.61
C PRO A 238 15.31 -2.09 9.67
N LEU A 239 14.01 -1.91 9.92
CA LEU A 239 13.38 -0.59 10.07
C LEU A 239 13.86 0.12 11.33
N ILE A 240 13.95 -0.61 12.46
CA ILE A 240 14.46 -0.11 13.74
C ILE A 240 15.88 0.46 13.61
N GLN A 241 16.75 -0.20 12.83
CA GLN A 241 18.16 0.19 12.71
C GLN A 241 18.35 1.52 12.00
N GLN A 242 17.44 1.93 11.09
CA GLN A 242 17.56 3.19 10.36
C GLN A 242 17.04 4.40 11.15
N THR A 243 16.01 4.22 11.98
CA THR A 243 15.44 5.32 12.78
C THR A 243 16.15 5.56 14.11
N GLY A 244 16.97 4.63 14.58
CA GLY A 244 17.59 4.71 15.91
C GLY A 244 16.58 4.62 17.06
N GLU A 245 15.30 4.33 16.77
CA GLU A 245 14.21 4.18 17.72
C GLU A 245 13.95 2.70 18.02
N THR A 246 13.72 2.35 19.29
CA THR A 246 13.36 0.99 19.69
C THR A 246 11.87 0.74 19.51
N PHE A 247 11.47 -0.03 18.50
CA PHE A 247 10.08 -0.45 18.33
C PHE A 247 9.78 -1.77 19.03
N GLU A 248 8.64 -1.82 19.73
CA GLU A 248 8.13 -3.03 20.36
C GLU A 248 6.89 -3.53 19.63
N PHE A 249 7.04 -4.68 18.97
CA PHE A 249 5.96 -5.31 18.21
C PHE A 249 5.19 -6.29 19.09
N ARG A 250 4.23 -5.77 19.87
CA ARG A 250 3.33 -6.59 20.69
C ARG A 250 1.87 -6.35 20.29
N ILE A 251 1.23 -7.41 19.80
CA ILE A 251 -0.22 -7.41 19.53
C ILE A 251 -0.94 -7.69 20.86
N PRO A 252 -1.98 -6.91 21.22
CA PRO A 252 -2.78 -7.18 22.41
C PRO A 252 -3.41 -8.57 22.35
N PHE A 253 -3.34 -9.37 23.42
CA PHE A 253 -3.96 -10.69 23.46
C PHE A 253 -5.48 -10.64 23.22
N ALA A 254 -6.14 -9.55 23.65
CA ALA A 254 -7.56 -9.31 23.40
C ALA A 254 -7.91 -9.14 21.90
N ALA A 255 -6.94 -8.78 21.06
CA ALA A 255 -7.14 -8.64 19.62
C ALA A 255 -7.23 -10.00 18.90
N LEU A 256 -6.55 -11.03 19.43
CA LEU A 256 -6.46 -12.35 18.79
C LEU A 256 -7.82 -13.02 18.50
N PRO A 257 -8.77 -13.12 19.44
CA PRO A 257 -10.05 -13.76 19.15
C PRO A 257 -10.86 -12.98 18.09
N ILE A 258 -10.79 -11.65 18.10
CA ILE A 258 -11.48 -10.79 17.13
C ILE A 258 -10.84 -10.97 15.74
N MET A 259 -9.51 -11.00 15.68
CA MET A 259 -8.79 -11.24 14.44
C MET A 259 -9.07 -12.64 13.88
N ALA A 260 -9.10 -13.67 14.73
CA ALA A 260 -9.42 -15.03 14.32
C ALA A 260 -10.86 -15.13 13.78
N LEU A 261 -11.83 -14.57 14.50
CA LEU A 261 -13.23 -14.55 14.08
C LEU A 261 -13.41 -13.77 12.76
N GLY A 262 -12.85 -12.57 12.67
CA GLY A 262 -12.92 -11.76 11.45
C GLY A 262 -12.22 -12.44 10.26
N THR A 263 -11.17 -13.21 10.50
CA THR A 263 -10.46 -13.98 9.46
C THR A 263 -11.35 -15.08 8.91
N VAL A 264 -12.04 -15.82 9.78
CA VAL A 264 -12.96 -16.88 9.37
C VAL A 264 -14.13 -16.30 8.59
N LEU A 265 -14.72 -15.19 9.05
CA LEU A 265 -15.82 -14.51 8.32
C LEU A 265 -15.37 -14.00 6.96
N LEU A 266 -14.21 -13.34 6.90
CA LEU A 266 -13.63 -12.90 5.64
C LEU A 266 -13.39 -14.08 4.67
N ALA A 267 -12.87 -15.20 5.17
CA ALA A 267 -12.65 -16.40 4.37
C ALA A 267 -13.97 -16.98 3.84
N LEU A 268 -15.02 -17.02 4.66
CA LEU A 268 -16.35 -17.44 4.24
C LEU A 268 -16.91 -16.52 3.15
N PHE A 269 -16.78 -15.20 3.31
CA PHE A 269 -17.25 -14.23 2.31
C PHE A 269 -16.49 -14.37 0.99
N ILE A 270 -15.16 -14.36 1.04
CA ILE A 270 -14.32 -14.49 -0.15
C ILE A 270 -14.57 -15.83 -0.85
N ALA A 271 -14.66 -16.94 -0.11
CA ALA A 271 -14.97 -18.25 -0.66
C ALA A 271 -16.33 -18.25 -1.39
N ALA A 272 -17.35 -17.63 -0.81
CA ALA A 272 -18.69 -17.58 -1.40
C ALA A 272 -18.67 -16.82 -2.74
N VAL A 273 -17.99 -15.66 -2.80
CA VAL A 273 -17.90 -14.85 -4.02
C VAL A 273 -17.05 -15.55 -5.08
N MET A 274 -15.89 -16.09 -4.70
CA MET A 274 -14.99 -16.78 -5.65
C MET A 274 -15.66 -18.03 -6.23
N MET A 275 -16.35 -18.84 -5.41
CA MET A 275 -17.12 -19.98 -5.93
C MET A 275 -18.25 -19.55 -6.84
N LEU A 276 -18.98 -18.49 -6.49
CA LEU A 276 -20.02 -17.94 -7.35
C LEU A 276 -19.46 -17.56 -8.72
N MET A 277 -18.32 -16.87 -8.78
CA MET A 277 -17.68 -16.49 -10.04
C MET A 277 -17.17 -17.69 -10.82
N ALA A 278 -16.46 -18.60 -10.17
CA ALA A 278 -15.90 -19.80 -10.80
C ALA A 278 -16.96 -20.77 -11.29
N SER A 279 -18.16 -20.75 -10.70
CA SER A 279 -19.27 -21.61 -11.12
C SER A 279 -19.66 -21.42 -12.58
N PHE A 280 -19.42 -20.23 -13.16
CA PHE A 280 -19.72 -19.91 -14.56
C PHE A 280 -18.66 -20.38 -15.57
N ALA A 281 -17.48 -20.79 -15.09
CA ALA A 281 -16.39 -21.24 -15.93
C ALA A 281 -16.55 -22.71 -16.35
N ARG A 282 -16.02 -23.05 -17.53
CA ARG A 282 -16.01 -24.41 -18.07
C ARG A 282 -14.66 -25.11 -17.92
N SER A 283 -13.58 -24.33 -17.78
CA SER A 283 -12.23 -24.84 -17.54
C SER A 283 -11.59 -24.16 -16.34
N PHE A 284 -10.58 -24.82 -15.76
CA PHE A 284 -9.75 -24.30 -14.69
C PHE A 284 -9.15 -22.94 -15.06
N ARG A 285 -8.68 -22.80 -16.31
CA ARG A 285 -8.12 -21.53 -16.82
C ARG A 285 -9.16 -20.43 -16.93
N GLU A 286 -10.38 -20.75 -17.38
CA GLU A 286 -11.49 -19.79 -17.37
C GLU A 286 -11.86 -19.39 -15.95
N GLY A 287 -11.91 -20.34 -15.01
CA GLY A 287 -12.23 -20.08 -13.61
C GLY A 287 -11.24 -19.12 -12.95
N GLN A 288 -9.94 -19.32 -13.19
CA GLN A 288 -8.92 -18.37 -12.76
C GLN A 288 -9.16 -16.98 -13.36
N SER A 289 -9.35 -16.90 -14.68
CA SER A 289 -9.56 -15.63 -15.38
C SER A 289 -10.79 -14.88 -14.88
N MET A 290 -11.84 -15.59 -14.44
CA MET A 290 -13.04 -15.00 -13.85
C MET A 290 -12.80 -14.50 -12.42
N ILE A 291 -12.05 -15.22 -11.58
CA ILE A 291 -11.79 -14.82 -10.20
C ILE A 291 -10.75 -13.70 -10.09
N THR A 292 -9.73 -13.67 -10.96
CA THR A 292 -8.61 -12.71 -10.88
C THR A 292 -9.04 -11.24 -10.77
N PRO A 293 -10.02 -10.72 -11.54
CA PRO A 293 -10.48 -9.34 -11.38
C PRO A 293 -11.05 -9.05 -10.00
N PHE A 294 -11.77 -10.00 -9.40
CA PHE A 294 -12.27 -9.85 -8.03
C PHE A 294 -11.13 -9.88 -7.01
N TYR A 295 -10.16 -10.79 -7.17
CA TYR A 295 -8.95 -10.81 -6.35
C TYR A 295 -8.21 -9.47 -6.39
N MET A 296 -8.08 -8.85 -7.56
CA MET A 296 -7.49 -7.50 -7.70
C MET A 296 -8.37 -6.42 -7.06
N ALA A 297 -9.68 -6.48 -7.27
CA ALA A 297 -10.62 -5.50 -6.73
C ALA A 297 -10.67 -5.50 -5.20
N ILE A 298 -10.47 -6.65 -4.54
CA ILE A 298 -10.37 -6.77 -3.08
C ILE A 298 -9.24 -5.89 -2.51
N MET A 299 -8.16 -5.68 -3.27
CA MET A 299 -7.01 -4.88 -2.79
C MET A 299 -7.28 -3.38 -2.79
N VAL A 300 -8.13 -2.91 -3.70
CA VAL A 300 -8.35 -1.47 -3.93
C VAL A 300 -8.88 -0.75 -2.68
N PRO A 301 -9.93 -1.23 -1.99
CA PRO A 301 -10.43 -0.57 -0.79
C PRO A 301 -9.40 -0.54 0.33
N VAL A 302 -8.57 -1.57 0.46
CA VAL A 302 -7.54 -1.66 1.50
C VAL A 302 -6.51 -0.55 1.35
N VAL A 303 -6.11 -0.26 0.11
CA VAL A 303 -5.13 0.79 -0.19
C VAL A 303 -5.77 2.19 -0.14
N LEU A 304 -6.98 2.35 -0.67
CA LEU A 304 -7.64 3.66 -0.79
C LEU A 304 -8.24 4.18 0.51
N VAL A 305 -8.93 3.32 1.26
CA VAL A 305 -9.59 3.72 2.52
C VAL A 305 -8.55 3.94 3.61
N GLY A 306 -7.42 3.23 3.51
CA GLY A 306 -6.41 3.21 4.55
C GLY A 306 -6.93 2.55 5.83
N THR A 307 -5.99 2.16 6.68
CA THR A 307 -6.29 1.65 8.03
C THR A 307 -6.38 2.79 9.05
N GLN A 308 -6.04 4.00 8.63
CA GLN A 308 -5.90 5.18 9.47
C GLN A 308 -7.20 5.99 9.50
N GLY A 309 -7.54 6.53 10.66
CA GLY A 309 -8.73 7.35 10.87
C GLY A 309 -9.84 6.67 11.68
N ALA A 310 -10.98 7.34 11.77
CA ALA A 310 -12.15 6.82 12.48
C ALA A 310 -12.68 5.57 11.77
N PHE A 311 -13.14 4.59 12.55
CA PHE A 311 -13.89 3.46 12.02
C PHE A 311 -15.37 3.79 12.16
N THR A 312 -15.98 4.24 11.07
CA THR A 312 -17.37 4.69 11.09
C THR A 312 -18.35 3.52 10.93
N PRO A 313 -19.60 3.63 11.42
CA PRO A 313 -20.62 2.62 11.18
C PRO A 313 -20.90 2.35 9.69
N GLN A 314 -20.73 3.35 8.83
CA GLN A 314 -20.91 3.20 7.38
C GLN A 314 -19.85 2.28 6.77
N GLU A 315 -18.60 2.42 7.20
CA GLU A 315 -17.50 1.56 6.75
C GLU A 315 -17.61 0.13 7.29
N ALA A 316 -18.24 -0.05 8.44
CA ALA A 316 -18.51 -1.37 9.02
C ALA A 316 -19.52 -2.20 8.19
N LEU A 317 -20.32 -1.55 7.33
CA LEU A 317 -21.29 -2.18 6.43
C LEU A 317 -20.70 -2.57 5.07
N ILE A 318 -19.45 -2.21 4.78
CA ILE A 318 -18.79 -2.52 3.52
C ILE A 318 -17.87 -3.73 3.76
N PRO A 319 -18.19 -4.92 3.20
CA PRO A 319 -17.33 -6.09 3.33
C PRO A 319 -15.91 -5.80 2.86
N ILE A 320 -14.94 -6.55 3.39
CA ILE A 320 -13.49 -6.33 3.21
C ILE A 320 -13.00 -5.06 3.93
N VAL A 321 -13.62 -3.90 3.72
CA VAL A 321 -13.24 -2.64 4.39
C VAL A 321 -13.45 -2.75 5.89
N ASN A 322 -14.62 -3.27 6.29
CA ASN A 322 -15.00 -3.48 7.68
C ASN A 322 -14.00 -4.37 8.43
N VAL A 323 -13.60 -5.52 7.86
CA VAL A 323 -12.63 -6.44 8.45
C VAL A 323 -11.23 -5.81 8.49
N THR A 324 -10.85 -5.07 7.44
CA THR A 324 -9.56 -4.34 7.38
C THR A 324 -9.43 -3.36 8.55
N LYS A 325 -10.45 -2.50 8.74
CA LYS A 325 -10.47 -1.52 9.82
C LYS A 325 -10.62 -2.15 11.19
N LEU A 326 -11.44 -3.20 11.32
CA LEU A 326 -11.58 -3.96 12.56
C LEU A 326 -10.23 -4.51 13.03
N PHE A 327 -9.41 -5.04 12.13
CA PHE A 327 -8.09 -5.55 12.47
C PHE A 327 -7.13 -4.43 12.87
N ALA A 328 -7.09 -3.35 12.11
CA ALA A 328 -6.26 -2.19 12.46
C ALA A 328 -6.61 -1.65 13.86
N LYS A 329 -7.91 -1.54 14.17
CA LYS A 329 -8.41 -1.11 15.48
C LYS A 329 -8.11 -2.10 16.60
N ALA A 330 -8.26 -3.40 16.33
CA ALA A 330 -7.91 -4.45 17.28
C ALA A 330 -6.41 -4.44 17.64
N ILE A 331 -5.52 -4.26 16.65
CA ILE A 331 -4.07 -4.18 16.87
C ILE A 331 -3.70 -2.95 17.71
N ASN A 332 -4.36 -1.82 17.48
CA ASN A 332 -4.18 -0.61 18.27
C ASN A 332 -4.81 -0.69 19.67
N GLY A 333 -5.63 -1.70 19.95
CA GLY A 333 -6.35 -1.87 21.22
C GLY A 333 -7.62 -1.03 21.35
N ASP A 334 -8.06 -0.37 20.27
CA ASP A 334 -9.27 0.47 20.22
C ASP A 334 -10.45 -0.33 19.66
N ILE A 335 -10.94 -1.29 20.45
CA ILE A 335 -12.05 -2.17 20.04
C ILE A 335 -13.38 -1.55 20.47
N GLN A 336 -14.15 -1.08 19.49
CA GLN A 336 -15.49 -0.57 19.72
C GLN A 336 -16.53 -1.67 19.45
N ILE A 337 -17.42 -1.91 20.41
CA ILE A 337 -18.43 -2.97 20.34
C ILE A 337 -19.39 -2.75 19.16
N LEU A 338 -19.86 -1.51 18.95
CA LEU A 338 -20.83 -1.19 17.91
C LEU A 338 -20.31 -1.53 16.51
N THR A 339 -19.13 -1.05 16.16
CA THR A 339 -18.52 -1.27 14.83
C THR A 339 -18.12 -2.72 14.64
N THR A 340 -17.68 -3.41 15.71
CA THR A 340 -17.42 -4.85 15.70
C THR A 340 -18.69 -5.63 15.39
N MET A 341 -19.78 -5.39 16.13
CA MET A 341 -21.06 -6.10 15.91
C MET A 341 -21.63 -5.82 14.51
N LEU A 342 -21.52 -4.57 14.03
CA LEU A 342 -21.97 -4.20 12.69
C LEU A 342 -21.14 -4.88 11.59
N THR A 343 -19.83 -5.03 11.81
CA THR A 343 -18.94 -5.79 10.92
C THR A 343 -19.35 -7.26 10.85
N LEU A 344 -19.53 -7.91 12.00
CA LEU A 344 -19.94 -9.31 12.06
C LEU A 344 -21.31 -9.52 11.38
N PHE A 345 -22.26 -8.63 11.66
CA PHE A 345 -23.59 -8.67 11.05
C PHE A 345 -23.52 -8.48 9.53
N SER A 346 -22.78 -7.48 9.06
CA SER A 346 -22.62 -7.19 7.64
C SER A 346 -22.01 -8.37 6.89
N GLU A 347 -20.94 -8.97 7.42
CA GLU A 347 -20.30 -10.15 6.83
C GLU A 347 -21.27 -11.33 6.76
N LEU A 348 -21.98 -11.62 7.85
CA LEU A 348 -22.95 -12.73 7.90
C LEU A 348 -24.06 -12.54 6.85
N VAL A 349 -24.62 -11.33 6.76
CA VAL A 349 -25.66 -10.99 5.79
C VAL A 349 -25.15 -11.15 4.37
N CYS A 350 -23.96 -10.63 4.06
CA CYS A 350 -23.35 -10.77 2.73
C CYS A 350 -23.08 -12.22 2.37
N ILE A 351 -22.54 -13.04 3.29
CA ILE A 351 -22.31 -14.48 3.08
C ILE A 351 -23.63 -15.17 2.74
N VAL A 352 -24.68 -14.95 3.53
CA VAL A 352 -26.00 -15.58 3.31
C VAL A 352 -26.57 -15.17 1.95
N ILE A 353 -26.49 -13.88 1.57
CA ILE A 353 -26.97 -13.39 0.28
C ILE A 353 -26.21 -14.07 -0.86
N VAL A 354 -24.88 -14.09 -0.83
CA VAL A 354 -24.05 -14.68 -1.89
C VAL A 354 -24.33 -16.18 -2.03
N LEU A 355 -24.41 -16.92 -0.91
CA LEU A 355 -24.73 -18.35 -0.93
C LEU A 355 -26.14 -18.64 -1.45
N ARG A 356 -27.13 -17.79 -1.13
CA ARG A 356 -28.49 -17.92 -1.67
C ARG A 356 -28.52 -17.66 -3.17
N VAL A 357 -27.77 -16.68 -3.65
CA VAL A 357 -27.62 -16.40 -5.09
C VAL A 357 -26.93 -17.57 -5.80
N ALA A 358 -25.81 -18.07 -5.26
CA ALA A 358 -25.11 -19.23 -5.81
C ALA A 358 -26.00 -20.47 -5.85
N GLY A 359 -26.72 -20.76 -4.77
CA GLY A 359 -27.66 -21.87 -4.70
C GLY A 359 -28.86 -21.73 -5.65
N MET A 360 -29.30 -20.50 -5.94
CA MET A 360 -30.32 -20.24 -6.96
C MET A 360 -29.79 -20.52 -8.37
N ILE A 361 -28.57 -20.07 -8.68
CA ILE A 361 -27.96 -20.22 -10.01
C ILE A 361 -27.75 -21.69 -10.37
N VAL A 362 -27.25 -22.50 -9.43
CA VAL A 362 -26.97 -23.92 -9.66
C VAL A 362 -28.26 -24.76 -9.88
N ARG A 363 -29.44 -24.24 -9.49
CA ARG A 363 -30.71 -24.94 -9.74
C ARG A 363 -31.17 -24.88 -11.20
N PHE A 364 -30.67 -23.94 -12.00
CA PHE A 364 -31.11 -23.80 -13.38
C PHE A 364 -30.42 -24.83 -14.29
N GLU A 365 -31.21 -25.66 -14.98
CA GLU A 365 -30.70 -26.69 -15.90
C GLU A 365 -29.89 -26.09 -17.07
N ASP A 366 -30.26 -24.89 -17.54
CA ASP A 366 -29.53 -24.14 -18.58
C ASP A 366 -28.09 -23.79 -18.16
N PHE A 367 -27.85 -23.63 -16.86
CA PHE A 367 -26.52 -23.38 -16.29
C PHE A 367 -25.68 -24.66 -16.29
N MET A 368 -26.31 -25.82 -16.07
CA MET A 368 -25.66 -27.13 -16.13
C MET A 368 -25.22 -27.50 -17.55
N ILE A 369 -25.95 -27.07 -18.57
CA ILE A 369 -25.62 -27.29 -20.00
C ILE A 369 -24.55 -26.28 -20.49
N GLY A 370 -24.15 -25.32 -19.65
CA GLY A 370 -23.14 -24.32 -19.99
C GLY A 370 -23.61 -23.27 -21.01
N SER A 371 -24.91 -23.12 -21.24
CA SER A 371 -25.50 -22.29 -22.32
C SER A 371 -25.04 -20.81 -22.33
N TYR A 372 -24.57 -20.27 -21.18
CA TYR A 372 -24.23 -18.86 -21.02
C TYR A 372 -22.80 -18.43 -21.43
N ARG A 373 -22.01 -19.32 -22.07
CA ARG A 373 -20.64 -19.02 -22.61
C ARG A 373 -19.78 -18.13 -21.68
N GLY A 374 -19.76 -18.40 -20.37
CA GLY A 374 -18.90 -17.67 -19.42
C GLY A 374 -19.27 -16.21 -19.11
N SER A 375 -20.45 -15.72 -19.51
CA SER A 375 -20.86 -14.33 -19.25
C SER A 375 -21.93 -14.20 -18.16
N LEU A 376 -21.53 -13.73 -16.98
CA LEU A 376 -22.41 -13.40 -15.86
C LEU A 376 -23.44 -12.31 -16.24
N GLY A 377 -23.03 -11.34 -17.06
CA GLY A 377 -23.91 -10.26 -17.55
C GLY A 377 -25.01 -10.76 -18.49
N LYS A 378 -24.74 -11.78 -19.29
CA LYS A 378 -25.75 -12.39 -20.18
C LYS A 378 -26.83 -13.13 -19.38
N PHE A 379 -26.44 -13.86 -18.34
CA PHE A 379 -27.38 -14.52 -17.41
C PHE A 379 -28.32 -13.52 -16.72
N VAL A 380 -27.78 -12.43 -16.16
CA VAL A 380 -28.57 -11.39 -15.50
C VAL A 380 -29.53 -10.71 -16.49
N LYS A 381 -29.05 -10.36 -17.69
CA LYS A 381 -29.85 -9.69 -18.72
C LYS A 381 -30.98 -10.57 -19.27
N GLU A 382 -30.72 -11.85 -19.52
CA GLU A 382 -31.71 -12.75 -20.14
C GLU A 382 -32.75 -13.28 -19.16
N ARG A 383 -32.49 -13.30 -17.85
CA ARG A 383 -33.42 -13.91 -16.88
C ARG A 383 -33.96 -12.96 -15.82
N LEU A 384 -33.16 -12.02 -15.30
CA LEU A 384 -33.64 -11.06 -14.28
C LEU A 384 -34.33 -9.85 -14.93
N LEU A 385 -33.83 -9.38 -16.06
CA LEU A 385 -34.40 -8.23 -16.78
C LEU A 385 -35.54 -8.63 -17.73
N LYS A 386 -35.45 -9.77 -18.42
CA LYS A 386 -36.51 -10.25 -19.33
C LYS A 386 -37.75 -10.83 -18.64
N ARG A 387 -37.66 -11.28 -17.38
CA ARG A 387 -38.84 -11.76 -16.62
C ARG A 387 -39.84 -10.63 -16.32
N LYS A 388 -39.43 -9.36 -16.44
CA LYS A 388 -40.33 -8.20 -16.39
C LYS A 388 -41.13 -7.95 -17.68
N GLN A 389 -40.82 -8.66 -18.79
CA GLN A 389 -41.48 -8.44 -20.09
C GLN A 389 -42.48 -9.53 -20.49
N THR A 390 -42.58 -10.64 -19.78
CA THR A 390 -43.57 -11.69 -20.05
C THR A 390 -44.63 -11.71 -18.94
N THR A 391 -45.57 -10.78 -19.01
CA THR A 391 -46.93 -10.99 -18.49
C THR A 391 -47.55 -12.16 -19.27
N PRO A 392 -48.26 -13.09 -18.64
CA PRO A 392 -48.96 -14.15 -19.37
C PRO A 392 -50.06 -13.49 -20.21
N VAL A 393 -49.98 -13.59 -21.53
CA VAL A 393 -51.16 -13.46 -22.38
C VAL A 393 -52.01 -14.68 -22.05
N GLY A 394 -53.11 -14.43 -21.36
CA GLY A 394 -54.05 -15.47 -20.95
C GLY A 394 -54.58 -16.24 -22.17
N GLU A 395 -54.77 -17.54 -21.96
CA GLU A 395 -55.73 -18.32 -22.72
C GLU A 395 -57.17 -17.82 -22.45
N VAL A 396 -58.04 -18.20 -23.40
CA VAL A 396 -59.52 -18.14 -23.47
C VAL A 396 -59.96 -17.09 -24.49
N GLN A 397 -60.53 -17.45 -25.65
CA GLN A 397 -61.41 -18.59 -25.98
C GLN A 397 -60.94 -19.44 -27.15
#